data_AF-A0A397FWV2-F1
#
_entry.id   AF-A0A397FWV2-F1
#
_cell.length_a   1.000
_cell.length_b   1.000
_cell.length_c   1.000
_cell.angle_alpha   90.00
_cell.angle_beta   90.00
_cell.angle_gamma   90.00
#
_symmetry.space_group_name_H-M   'P 1'
#
loop_
_entity.id
_entity.type
_entity.pdbx_description
1 polymer ?
#
loop_
_entity_poly.entity_id
_entity_poly.type
_entity_poly.pdbx_seq_one_letter_code
_entity_poly.pdbx_strand_id
1 'polypeptide(L)'
;MITWIHLVGRVPLFLCSIAYLALAGYTAARWGPVDPNKIYRTVFAAASLAIIADVVAMTLLFRKPSYLPTVIFLDIVACILSGISIPVIALSDYNYADDPNPHLHGWEKIDLVLFDLNIAIICERVLSMFLCGLSRRGRSDLEVSRPRSRVELEDSYDS
;
A
#
# COMPACT_ATOMS: atom_id res chain seq x y z
N MET A 1 5.32 5.09 20.38
CA MET A 1 5.51 3.65 20.06
C MET A 1 4.85 3.27 18.73
N ILE A 2 3.55 3.53 18.56
CA ILE A 2 2.79 3.20 17.33
C ILE A 2 3.42 3.78 16.05
N THR A 3 3.95 5.00 16.09
CA THR A 3 4.65 5.67 14.97
C THR A 3 5.89 4.91 14.48
N TRP A 4 6.66 4.32 15.41
CA TRP A 4 7.86 3.53 15.08
C TRP A 4 7.50 2.17 14.48
N ILE A 5 6.42 1.55 14.99
CA ILE A 5 5.87 0.31 14.43
C ILE A 5 5.41 0.53 12.99
N HIS A 6 4.73 1.66 12.73
CA HIS A 6 4.38 2.08 11.37
C HIS A 6 5.60 2.26 10.47
N LEU A 7 6.65 2.94 10.95
CA LEU A 7 7.86 3.18 10.15
C LEU A 7 8.59 1.87 9.82
N VAL A 8 8.79 1.00 10.82
CA VAL A 8 9.48 -0.29 10.65
C VAL A 8 8.67 -1.21 9.74
N GLY A 9 7.34 -1.20 9.84
CA GLY A 9 6.46 -1.92 8.91
C GLY A 9 6.56 -1.41 7.47
N ARG A 10 6.74 -0.10 7.25
CA ARG A 10 6.78 0.51 5.90
C ARG A 10 8.05 0.20 5.10
N VAL A 11 9.18 -0.09 5.75
CA VAL A 11 10.45 -0.40 5.06
C VAL A 11 10.37 -1.68 4.21
N PRO A 12 9.97 -2.85 4.72
CA PRO A 12 9.81 -4.04 3.89
C PRO A 12 8.72 -3.86 2.83
N LEU A 13 7.70 -3.02 3.07
CA LEU A 13 6.64 -2.74 2.10
C LEU A 13 7.11 -1.95 0.88
N PHE A 14 7.98 -0.97 1.13
CA PHE A 14 8.65 -0.25 0.06
C PHE A 14 9.45 -1.22 -0.81
N LEU A 15 10.17 -2.17 -0.18
CA LEU A 15 10.93 -3.20 -0.89
C LEU A 15 10.03 -4.18 -1.65
N CYS A 16 8.92 -4.64 -1.07
CA CYS A 16 7.93 -5.49 -1.74
C CYS A 16 7.31 -4.78 -2.95
N SER A 17 6.98 -3.50 -2.82
CA SER A 17 6.40 -2.70 -3.91
C SER A 17 7.40 -2.46 -5.04
N ILE A 18 8.69 -2.28 -4.70
CA ILE A 18 9.79 -2.24 -5.68
C ILE A 18 9.94 -3.59 -6.38
N ALA A 19 9.95 -4.70 -5.62
CA ALA A 19 10.06 -6.04 -6.19
C ALA A 19 8.89 -6.33 -7.13
N TYR A 20 7.67 -5.96 -6.73
CA TYR A 20 6.46 -6.10 -7.54
C TYR A 20 6.54 -5.27 -8.83
N LEU A 21 7.01 -4.02 -8.75
CA LEU A 21 7.25 -3.16 -9.91
C LEU A 21 8.35 -3.73 -10.83
N ALA A 22 9.43 -4.25 -10.26
CA ALA A 22 10.55 -4.81 -11.01
C ALA A 22 10.15 -6.09 -11.75
N LEU A 23 9.37 -6.97 -11.12
CA LEU A 23 8.83 -8.17 -11.74
C LEU A 23 7.85 -7.82 -12.86
N ALA A 24 6.93 -6.88 -12.64
CA ALA A 24 6.04 -6.38 -13.68
C ALA A 24 6.80 -5.71 -14.84
N GLY A 25 7.86 -4.96 -14.52
CA GLY A 25 8.77 -4.34 -15.49
C GLY A 25 9.50 -5.37 -16.33
N TYR A 26 10.07 -6.39 -15.68
CA TYR A 26 10.71 -7.51 -16.34
C TYR A 26 9.74 -8.25 -17.25
N THR A 27 8.50 -8.47 -16.80
CA THR A 27 7.51 -9.15 -17.62
C THR A 27 7.12 -8.35 -18.85
N ALA A 28 6.86 -7.06 -18.68
CA ALA A 28 6.56 -6.17 -19.80
C ALA A 28 7.73 -6.03 -20.79
N ALA A 29 8.98 -5.97 -20.32
CA ALA A 29 10.15 -5.83 -21.18
C ALA A 29 10.45 -7.11 -21.96
N ARG A 30 10.34 -8.27 -21.30
CA ARG A 30 10.68 -9.57 -21.90
C ARG A 30 9.59 -10.06 -22.85
N TRP A 31 8.32 -9.82 -22.53
CA TRP A 31 7.20 -10.41 -23.27
C TRP A 31 6.24 -9.39 -23.90
N GLY A 32 6.27 -8.11 -23.52
CA GLY A 32 5.42 -7.09 -24.12
C GLY A 32 5.54 -6.92 -25.64
N PRO A 33 6.72 -7.11 -26.28
CA PRO A 33 6.83 -7.08 -27.75
C PRO A 33 6.19 -8.27 -28.45
N VAL A 34 6.12 -9.42 -27.76
CA VAL A 34 5.55 -10.67 -28.30
C VAL A 34 4.05 -10.73 -28.02
N ASP A 35 3.65 -10.25 -26.86
CA ASP A 35 2.29 -10.31 -26.33
C ASP A 35 1.94 -9.01 -25.57
N PRO A 36 1.45 -7.98 -26.28
CA PRO A 36 1.13 -6.69 -25.65
C PRO A 36 -0.01 -6.79 -24.62
N ASN A 37 -0.82 -7.85 -24.66
CA ASN A 37 -1.85 -8.13 -23.65
C ASN A 37 -1.27 -8.56 -22.29
N LYS A 38 -0.01 -9.04 -22.24
CA LYS A 38 0.69 -9.38 -20.98
C LYS A 38 1.26 -8.17 -20.24
N ILE A 39 1.02 -6.96 -20.74
CA ILE A 39 1.46 -5.74 -20.06
C ILE A 39 0.47 -5.43 -18.94
N TYR A 40 0.85 -5.76 -17.70
CA TYR A 40 0.05 -5.55 -16.49
C TYR A 40 -0.05 -4.07 -16.08
N ARG A 41 -0.71 -3.23 -16.88
CA ARG A 41 -0.82 -1.77 -16.65
C ARG A 41 -1.37 -1.41 -15.27
N THR A 42 -2.37 -2.17 -14.80
CA THR A 42 -2.97 -2.01 -13.48
C THR A 42 -1.99 -2.36 -12.36
N VAL A 43 -1.16 -3.38 -12.56
CA VAL A 43 -0.08 -3.77 -11.64
C VAL A 43 0.98 -2.67 -11.54
N PHE A 44 1.41 -2.10 -12.68
CA PHE A 44 2.33 -0.95 -12.67
C PHE A 44 1.76 0.24 -11.92
N ALA A 45 0.49 0.57 -12.15
CA ALA A 45 -0.19 1.67 -11.45
C ALA A 45 -0.29 1.38 -9.94
N ALA A 46 -0.67 0.17 -9.55
CA ALA A 46 -0.76 -0.25 -8.15
C ALA A 46 0.60 -0.18 -7.44
N ALA A 47 1.64 -0.76 -8.04
CA ALA A 47 2.99 -0.79 -7.49
C ALA A 47 3.58 0.63 -7.38
N SER A 48 3.43 1.46 -8.41
CA SER A 48 3.91 2.84 -8.40
C SER A 48 3.22 3.68 -7.33
N LEU A 49 1.90 3.52 -7.18
CA LEU A 49 1.14 4.24 -6.17
C LEU A 49 1.50 3.78 -4.75
N ALA A 50 1.74 2.48 -4.56
CA ALA A 50 2.20 1.91 -3.29
C ALA A 50 3.56 2.48 -2.87
N ILE A 51 4.50 2.58 -3.81
CA ILE A 51 5.82 3.22 -3.60
C ILE A 51 5.64 4.69 -3.20
N ILE A 52 4.82 5.46 -3.93
CA ILE A 52 4.54 6.86 -3.59
C ILE A 52 3.92 6.97 -2.20
N ALA A 53 2.95 6.12 -1.87
CA ALA A 53 2.30 6.10 -0.56
C ALA A 53 3.31 5.82 0.57
N ASP A 54 4.25 4.90 0.36
CA ASP A 54 5.29 4.59 1.35
C ASP A 54 6.30 5.73 1.53
N VAL A 55 6.76 6.35 0.44
CA VAL A 55 7.65 7.52 0.51
C VAL A 55 6.96 8.69 1.21
N VAL A 56 5.70 8.96 0.88
CA VAL A 56 4.90 10.00 1.51
C VAL A 56 4.70 9.70 2.99
N ALA A 57 4.34 8.46 3.35
CA ALA A 57 4.19 8.04 4.74
C ALA A 57 5.50 8.21 5.52
N MET A 58 6.62 7.72 4.99
CA MET A 58 7.95 7.86 5.61
C MET A 58 8.36 9.32 5.78
N THR A 59 8.18 10.15 4.75
CA THR A 59 8.57 11.57 4.79
C THR A 59 7.70 12.37 5.77
N LEU A 60 6.40 12.09 5.81
CA LEU A 60 5.46 12.81 6.65
C LEU A 60 5.48 12.35 8.11
N LEU A 61 5.84 11.08 8.38
CA LEU A 61 6.05 10.54 9.74
C LEU A 61 7.01 11.41 10.58
N PHE A 62 8.00 12.07 9.95
CA PHE A 62 8.93 12.98 10.63
C PHE A 62 8.42 14.42 10.81
N ARG A 63 7.35 14.84 10.12
CA ARG A 63 7.02 16.28 10.00
C ARG A 63 5.85 16.80 10.84
N LYS A 64 4.71 16.07 11.02
CA LYS A 64 3.57 16.47 11.91
C LYS A 64 2.36 15.54 11.78
N PRO A 65 1.61 15.16 12.83
CA PRO A 65 0.55 14.15 12.80
C PRO A 65 -0.73 14.47 11.99
N SER A 66 -0.82 15.63 11.33
CA SER A 66 -1.96 16.03 10.48
C SER A 66 -2.02 15.28 9.14
N TYR A 67 -1.06 14.41 8.82
CA TYR A 67 -0.97 13.66 7.55
C TYR A 67 -1.77 12.36 7.49
N LEU A 68 -2.32 11.88 8.62
CA LEU A 68 -3.03 10.60 8.69
C LEU A 68 -4.14 10.44 7.60
N PRO A 69 -4.95 11.46 7.27
CA PRO A 69 -5.97 11.33 6.24
C PRO A 69 -5.40 11.08 4.84
N THR A 70 -4.29 11.73 4.48
CA THR A 70 -3.65 11.60 3.17
C THR A 70 -3.05 10.21 2.97
N VAL A 71 -2.40 9.67 4.01
CA VAL A 71 -1.83 8.32 3.96
C VAL A 71 -2.94 7.26 3.85
N ILE A 72 -4.03 7.41 4.61
CA ILE A 72 -5.19 6.51 4.51
C ILE A 72 -5.81 6.57 3.11
N PHE A 73 -5.97 7.76 2.53
CA PHE A 73 -6.50 7.90 1.18
C PHE A 73 -5.63 7.19 0.14
N LEU A 74 -4.31 7.39 0.19
CA LEU A 74 -3.38 6.72 -0.72
C LEU A 74 -3.40 5.19 -0.53
N ASP A 75 -3.45 4.70 0.71
CA ASP A 75 -3.55 3.27 0.99
C ASP A 75 -4.87 2.68 0.44
N ILE A 76 -6.00 3.41 0.50
CA ILE A 76 -7.29 2.98 -0.07
C ILE A 76 -7.21 2.85 -1.59
N VAL A 77 -6.66 3.86 -2.27
CA VAL A 77 -6.53 3.84 -3.73
C VAL A 77 -5.57 2.71 -4.16
N ALA A 78 -4.48 2.51 -3.42
CA ALA A 78 -3.56 1.40 -3.65
C ALA A 78 -4.25 0.03 -3.47
N CYS A 79 -5.09 -0.14 -2.44
CA CYS A 79 -5.90 -1.35 -2.25
C CYS A 79 -6.84 -1.62 -3.43
N ILE A 80 -7.53 -0.58 -3.92
CA ILE A 80 -8.46 -0.73 -5.04
C ILE A 80 -7.73 -1.16 -6.30
N LEU A 81 -6.61 -0.50 -6.63
CA LEU A 81 -5.80 -0.85 -7.80
C LEU A 81 -5.20 -2.25 -7.70
N SER A 82 -4.75 -2.63 -6.50
CA SER A 82 -4.24 -3.97 -6.19
C SER A 82 -5.34 -5.03 -6.35
N GLY A 83 -6.55 -4.74 -5.85
CA GLY A 83 -7.72 -5.61 -6.00
C GLY A 83 -8.19 -5.77 -7.44
N ILE A 84 -8.15 -4.70 -8.25
CA ILE A 84 -8.43 -4.78 -9.71
C ILE A 84 -7.35 -5.60 -10.43
N SER A 85 -6.12 -5.61 -9.91
CA SER A 85 -5.02 -6.37 -10.49
C SER A 85 -5.13 -7.88 -10.25
N ILE A 86 -5.89 -8.33 -9.24
CA ILE A 86 -6.14 -9.76 -8.95
C ILE A 86 -6.79 -10.49 -10.14
N PRO A 87 -7.97 -10.05 -10.67
CA PRO A 87 -8.57 -10.71 -11.84
C PRO A 87 -7.72 -10.53 -13.09
N VAL A 88 -6.93 -9.45 -13.22
CA VAL A 88 -6.02 -9.26 -14.36
C VAL A 88 -4.91 -10.32 -14.35
N ILE A 89 -4.34 -10.62 -13.19
CA ILE A 89 -3.34 -11.69 -13.05
C ILE A 89 -4.02 -13.07 -13.18
N ALA A 90 -5.19 -13.29 -12.59
CA ALA A 90 -5.87 -14.59 -12.64
C ALA A 90 -6.44 -14.94 -14.02
N LEU A 91 -6.85 -13.95 -14.81
CA LEU A 91 -7.36 -14.13 -16.18
C LEU A 91 -6.25 -14.04 -17.25
N SER A 92 -5.01 -13.72 -16.84
CA SER A 92 -3.80 -13.84 -17.65
C SER A 92 -3.70 -15.24 -18.27
N ASP A 93 -3.94 -16.29 -17.47
CA ASP A 93 -3.92 -17.67 -17.94
C ASP A 93 -5.12 -18.04 -18.83
N TYR A 94 -6.33 -17.55 -18.51
CA TYR A 94 -7.56 -17.97 -19.19
C TYR A 94 -7.76 -17.37 -20.59
N ASN A 95 -7.18 -16.20 -20.88
CA ASN A 95 -7.23 -15.61 -22.22
C ASN A 95 -6.19 -16.17 -23.20
N TYR A 96 -5.37 -17.14 -22.76
CA TYR A 96 -4.19 -17.64 -23.49
C TYR A 96 -4.22 -19.15 -23.79
N ALA A 97 -5.35 -19.83 -23.58
CA ALA A 97 -5.51 -21.26 -23.87
C ALA A 97 -5.38 -21.65 -25.37
N ASP A 98 -5.20 -20.69 -26.28
CA ASP A 98 -4.88 -20.92 -27.69
C ASP A 98 -3.37 -21.11 -27.96
N ASP A 99 -2.49 -20.99 -26.95
CA ASP A 99 -1.07 -21.35 -27.07
C ASP A 99 -0.90 -22.85 -26.73
N PRO A 100 -0.47 -23.71 -27.67
CA PRO A 100 -0.39 -25.16 -27.44
C PRO A 100 0.71 -25.58 -26.43
N ASN A 101 1.51 -24.66 -25.90
CA ASN A 101 2.59 -24.97 -24.96
C ASN A 101 2.75 -23.94 -23.81
N PRO A 102 1.77 -23.82 -22.90
CA PRO A 102 1.82 -22.87 -21.78
C PRO A 102 2.94 -23.18 -20.77
N HIS A 103 3.38 -24.44 -20.67
CA HIS A 103 4.38 -24.87 -19.67
C HIS A 103 5.84 -24.58 -20.03
N LEU A 104 6.15 -24.20 -21.28
CA LEU A 104 7.54 -24.02 -21.74
C LEU A 104 8.20 -22.71 -21.28
N HIS A 105 7.44 -21.79 -20.71
CA HIS A 105 7.92 -20.43 -20.47
C HIS A 105 7.87 -19.96 -19.00
N GLY A 106 7.43 -20.83 -18.07
CA GLY A 106 7.50 -20.57 -16.62
C GLY A 106 6.58 -19.44 -16.14
N TRP A 107 5.54 -19.10 -16.93
CA TRP A 107 4.63 -17.99 -16.70
C TRP A 107 3.80 -18.14 -15.42
N GLU A 108 3.26 -19.34 -15.19
CA GLU A 108 2.50 -19.67 -13.98
C GLU A 108 3.25 -19.31 -12.69
N LYS A 109 4.59 -19.48 -12.69
CA LYS A 109 5.42 -19.17 -11.52
C LYS A 109 5.57 -17.67 -11.30
N ILE A 110 5.67 -16.89 -12.37
CA ILE A 110 5.80 -15.43 -12.28
C ILE A 110 4.46 -14.81 -11.90
N ASP A 111 3.36 -15.30 -12.48
CA ASP A 111 2.01 -14.84 -12.16
C ASP A 111 1.64 -15.19 -10.72
N LEU A 112 2.05 -16.37 -10.22
CA LEU A 112 1.88 -16.73 -8.81
C LEU A 112 2.68 -15.82 -7.87
N VAL A 113 3.93 -15.49 -8.21
CA VAL A 113 4.74 -14.54 -7.41
C VAL A 113 4.15 -13.12 -7.45
N LEU A 114 3.67 -12.66 -8.61
CA LEU A 114 2.96 -11.38 -8.73
C LEU A 114 1.68 -11.38 -7.90
N PHE A 115 0.94 -12.49 -7.91
CA PHE A 115 -0.27 -12.66 -7.11
C PHE A 115 0.02 -12.60 -5.60
N ASP A 116 1.03 -13.32 -5.13
CA ASP A 116 1.45 -13.32 -3.73
C ASP A 116 1.90 -11.93 -3.27
N LEU A 117 2.70 -11.23 -4.09
CA LEU A 117 3.12 -9.86 -3.81
C LEU A 117 1.94 -8.88 -3.77
N ASN A 118 0.95 -9.07 -4.65
CA ASN A 118 -0.25 -8.25 -4.69
C ASN A 118 -1.11 -8.43 -3.42
N ILE A 119 -1.30 -9.68 -2.97
CA ILE A 119 -1.97 -9.98 -1.70
C ILE A 119 -1.21 -9.36 -0.52
N ALA A 120 0.11 -9.54 -0.48
CA ALA A 120 0.95 -8.96 0.56
C ALA A 120 0.79 -7.44 0.64
N ILE A 121 0.76 -6.75 -0.51
CA ILE A 121 0.48 -5.31 -0.57
C ILE A 121 -0.90 -5.00 0.04
N ILE A 122 -1.97 -5.69 -0.37
CA ILE A 122 -3.34 -5.44 0.14
C ILE A 122 -3.42 -5.63 1.67
N CYS A 123 -2.97 -6.77 2.18
CA CYS A 123 -3.03 -7.10 3.60
C CYS A 123 -2.35 -6.02 4.45
N GLU A 124 -1.22 -5.52 3.97
CA GLU A 124 -0.40 -4.54 4.67
C GLU A 124 -0.98 -3.12 4.61
N ARG A 125 -1.61 -2.73 3.49
CA ARG A 125 -2.37 -1.46 3.43
C ARG A 125 -3.54 -1.48 4.42
N VAL A 126 -4.24 -2.61 4.54
CA VAL A 126 -5.32 -2.77 5.53
C VAL A 126 -4.78 -2.68 6.95
N LEU A 127 -3.64 -3.33 7.24
CA LEU A 127 -2.98 -3.26 8.55
C LEU A 127 -2.55 -1.83 8.88
N SER A 128 -1.96 -1.10 7.91
CA SER A 128 -1.61 0.31 8.04
C SER A 128 -2.82 1.17 8.38
N MET A 129 -3.94 1.03 7.67
CA MET A 129 -5.17 1.78 7.97
C MET A 129 -5.66 1.49 9.39
N PHE A 130 -5.64 0.23 9.81
CA PHE A 130 -6.05 -0.19 11.15
C PHE A 130 -5.16 0.44 12.24
N LEU A 131 -3.85 0.38 12.08
CA LEU A 131 -2.89 1.00 13.00
C LEU A 131 -3.01 2.53 13.02
N CYS A 132 -3.31 3.17 11.88
CA CYS A 132 -3.62 4.60 11.81
C CYS A 132 -4.91 4.93 12.58
N GLY A 133 -5.94 4.09 12.48
CA GLY A 133 -7.19 4.20 13.23
C GLY A 133 -6.99 4.11 14.74
N LEU A 134 -6.21 3.12 15.20
CA LEU A 134 -5.84 2.96 16.61
C LEU A 134 -5.06 4.18 17.14
N SER A 135 -4.12 4.71 16.35
CA SER A 135 -3.37 5.92 16.72
C SER A 135 -4.28 7.14 16.88
N ARG A 136 -5.36 7.23 16.11
CA ARG A 136 -6.33 8.35 16.19
C ARG A 136 -7.19 8.23 17.45
N ARG A 137 -7.68 7.03 17.76
CA ARG A 137 -8.51 6.75 18.94
C ARG A 137 -7.78 7.03 20.26
N GLY A 138 -6.54 6.54 20.38
CA GLY A 138 -5.73 6.80 21.58
C GLY A 138 -5.41 8.28 21.82
N ARG A 139 -5.37 9.11 20.76
CA ARG A 139 -5.20 10.56 20.91
C ARG A 139 -6.48 11.25 21.37
N SER A 140 -7.64 10.85 20.85
CA SER A 140 -8.94 11.36 21.29
C SER A 140 -9.20 11.07 22.77
N ASP A 141 -8.84 9.89 23.25
CA ASP A 141 -8.99 9.51 24.66
C ASP A 141 -8.09 10.36 25.59
N LEU A 142 -6.89 10.73 25.12
CA LEU A 142 -5.95 11.61 25.83
C LEU A 142 -6.41 13.09 25.86
N GLU A 143 -7.06 13.57 24.80
CA GLU A 143 -7.64 14.92 24.78
C GLU A 143 -8.88 15.04 25.69
N VAL A 144 -9.71 14.00 25.75
CA VAL A 144 -10.88 13.94 26.66
C VAL A 144 -10.45 13.82 28.12
N SER A 145 -9.30 13.19 28.39
CA SER A 145 -8.76 13.01 29.74
C SER A 145 -7.96 14.22 30.27
N ARG A 146 -7.78 15.28 29.48
CA ARG A 146 -7.22 16.54 30.01
C ARG A 146 -8.26 17.17 30.94
N PRO A 147 -8.00 17.28 32.26
CA PRO A 147 -8.94 17.94 33.14
C PRO A 147 -9.10 19.40 32.70
N ARG A 148 -10.36 19.83 32.67
CA ARG A 148 -10.84 21.19 32.41
C ARG A 148 -10.33 22.23 33.44
N SER A 149 -9.31 21.91 34.23
CA SER A 149 -8.79 22.74 35.31
C SER A 149 -7.73 23.75 34.87
N ARG A 150 -7.28 23.71 33.61
CA ARG A 150 -6.29 24.68 33.11
C ARG A 150 -6.90 25.92 32.43
N VAL A 151 -8.22 25.93 32.21
CA VAL A 151 -8.90 27.09 31.61
C VAL A 151 -9.45 28.02 32.70
N GLU A 152 -9.83 27.49 33.87
CA GLU A 152 -10.36 28.32 34.98
C GLU A 152 -9.28 29.03 35.82
N LEU A 153 -7.99 28.71 35.61
CA LEU A 153 -6.88 29.30 36.37
C LEU A 153 -6.20 30.49 35.66
N GLU A 154 -6.48 30.73 34.38
CA GLU A 154 -6.07 31.96 33.69
C GLU A 154 -7.12 33.07 33.82
N ASP A 155 -8.41 32.74 33.90
CA ASP A 155 -9.47 33.75 34.10
C ASP A 155 -9.54 34.30 35.54
N SER A 156 -8.85 33.68 36.51
CA SER A 156 -8.81 34.18 37.90
C SER A 156 -7.65 35.12 38.21
N TYR A 157 -6.77 35.41 37.25
CA TYR A 157 -5.62 36.32 37.44
C TYR A 157 -5.82 37.70 36.79
N ASP A 158 -6.90 37.88 36.02
CA ASP A 158 -7.26 39.15 35.38
C ASP A 158 -8.51 39.84 36.00
N SER A 159 -8.87 39.51 37.24
CA SER A 159 -9.90 40.22 38.03
C SER A 159 -9.30 41.10 39.14
#